data_AF-A0A6L3X0U1-F1
#
_entry.id   AF-A0A6L3X0U1-F1
#
_cell.length_a   1.000
_cell.length_b   1.000
_cell.length_c   1.000
_cell.angle_alpha   90.00
_cell.angle_beta   90.00
_cell.angle_gamma   90.00
#
_symmetry.space_group_name_H-M   'P 1'
#
loop_
_entity.id
_entity.type
_entity.pdbx_description
1 polymer ?
#
loop_
_entity_poly.entity_id
_entity_poly.type
_entity_poly.pdbx_seq_one_letter_code
_entity_poly.pdbx_strand_id
1 'polypeptide(L)' 'DDICAAISDKLERRHPHIFGDASAGNSAEVLARWEQIKSAERAEKSQHSALDDIPLNLPALMRAHKIQKRCSAVGFD' A
#
# COMPACT_ATOMS: atom_id res chain seq x y z
N ASP A 1 -0.01 -21.50 -12.21
CA ASP A 1 0.51 -20.37 -13.00
C ASP A 1 -0.17 -19.05 -12.68
N ASP A 2 -1.51 -19.00 -12.63
CA ASP A 2 -2.27 -17.76 -12.36
C ASP A 2 -1.88 -17.01 -11.08
N ILE A 3 -1.60 -17.74 -9.98
CA ILE A 3 -1.15 -17.13 -8.71
C ILE A 3 0.19 -16.43 -8.89
N CYS A 4 1.13 -17.09 -9.57
CA CYS A 4 2.46 -16.54 -9.82
C CYS A 4 2.37 -15.30 -10.69
N ALA A 5 1.59 -15.35 -11.78
CA ALA A 5 1.35 -14.21 -12.65
C ALA A 5 0.76 -13.02 -11.87
N ALA A 6 -0.30 -13.26 -11.09
CA ALA A 6 -0.94 -12.19 -10.31
C ALA A 6 -0.02 -11.57 -9.24
N ILE A 7 0.95 -12.32 -8.72
CA ILE A 7 1.95 -11.81 -7.78
C ILE A 7 3.02 -11.01 -8.53
N SER A 8 3.52 -11.51 -9.66
CA SER A 8 4.50 -10.81 -10.51
C SER A 8 3.95 -9.46 -10.96
N ASP A 9 2.75 -9.41 -11.54
CA ASP A 9 2.11 -8.17 -12.00
C ASP A 9 1.96 -7.16 -10.86
N LYS A 10 1.63 -7.65 -9.66
CA LYS A 10 1.50 -6.80 -8.46
C LYS A 10 2.85 -6.25 -8.00
N LEU A 11 3.92 -7.04 -8.09
CA LEU A 11 5.27 -6.60 -7.71
C LEU A 11 5.78 -5.54 -8.68
N GLU A 12 5.62 -5.76 -9.98
CA GLU A 12 6.00 -4.81 -11.03
C GLU A 12 5.25 -3.49 -10.87
N ARG A 13 3.92 -3.54 -10.75
CA ARG A 13 3.08 -2.35 -10.64
C ARG A 13 3.37 -1.52 -9.39
N ARG A 14 3.72 -2.15 -8.26
CA ARG A 14 4.04 -1.41 -7.03
C ARG A 14 5.51 -0.99 -6.90
N HIS A 15 6.41 -1.53 -7.71
CA HIS A 15 7.82 -1.14 -7.73
C HIS A 15 8.26 -0.64 -9.11
N PRO A 16 7.68 0.45 -9.62
CA PRO A 16 8.09 1.02 -10.91
C PRO A 16 9.53 1.56 -10.90
N HIS A 17 10.16 1.66 -9.73
CA HIS A 17 11.56 2.04 -9.54
C HIS A 17 12.54 0.86 -9.60
N ILE A 18 12.04 -0.37 -9.60
CA ILE A 18 12.84 -1.59 -9.75
C ILE A 18 12.61 -2.19 -11.14
N PHE A 19 11.35 -2.23 -11.58
CA PHE A 19 10.93 -2.94 -12.79
C PHE A 19 10.50 -2.03 -13.95
N GLY A 20 10.50 -0.71 -13.76
CA GLY A 20 10.12 0.26 -14.78
C GLY A 20 11.04 1.49 -14.78
N ASP A 21 10.56 2.58 -15.38
CA ASP A 21 11.38 3.78 -15.61
C ASP A 21 11.31 4.83 -14.49
N ALA A 22 10.56 4.58 -13.40
CA ALA A 22 10.33 5.59 -12.38
C ALA A 22 11.50 5.71 -11.41
N SER A 23 12.34 6.73 -11.52
CA SER A 23 13.40 6.97 -10.54
C SER A 23 12.84 7.44 -9.19
N ALA A 24 13.32 6.88 -8.08
CA ALA A 24 13.05 7.35 -6.73
C ALA A 24 14.39 7.71 -6.07
N GLY A 25 14.53 8.95 -5.59
CA GLY A 25 15.79 9.47 -5.07
C GLY A 25 16.13 9.00 -3.66
N ASN A 26 15.12 8.52 -2.90
CA ASN A 26 15.29 8.02 -1.54
C ASN A 26 14.14 7.09 -1.13
N SER A 27 14.33 6.40 0.01
CA SER A 27 13.35 5.45 0.56
C SER A 27 12.02 6.08 0.97
N ALA A 28 12.00 7.35 1.39
CA ALA A 28 10.77 8.03 1.76
C ALA A 28 9.87 8.27 0.55
N GLU A 29 10.46 8.66 -0.59
CA GLU A 29 9.75 8.83 -1.85
C GLU A 29 9.20 7.49 -2.38
N VAL A 30 9.97 6.41 -2.25
CA VAL A 30 9.50 5.05 -2.56
C VAL A 30 8.28 4.68 -1.71
N LEU A 31 8.34 4.94 -0.40
CA LEU A 31 7.24 4.64 0.52
C LEU A 31 5.97 5.45 0.23
N ALA A 32 6.11 6.74 -0.11
CA ALA A 32 4.99 7.60 -0.47
C ALA A 32 4.29 7.11 -1.74
N ARG A 33 5.05 6.81 -2.80
CA ARG A 33 4.50 6.24 -4.05
C ARG A 33 3.86 4.88 -3.82
N TRP A 34 4.50 4.03 -3.01
CA TRP A 34 3.95 2.73 -2.64
C TRP A 34 2.57 2.86 -2.01
N GLU A 35 2.38 3.79 -1.08
CA GLU A 35 1.09 4.00 -0.44
C GLU A 35 0.05 4.58 -1.41
N GLN A 36 0.45 5.50 -2.31
CA GLN A 36 -0.43 6.03 -3.36
C GLN A 36 -0.95 4.90 -4.27
N ILE A 37 -0.08 4.02 -4.75
CA ILE A 37 -0.45 2.87 -5.59
C ILE A 37 -1.39 1.94 -4.82
N LYS A 38 -1.08 1.64 -3.54
CA LYS A 38 -1.97 0.83 -2.71
C LYS A 38 -3.31 1.51 -2.45
N SER A 39 -3.37 2.84 -2.44
CA SER A 39 -4.63 3.59 -2.31
C SER A 39 -5.48 3.45 -3.57
N ALA A 40 -4.88 3.61 -4.75
CA ALA A 40 -5.56 3.41 -6.04
C ALA A 40 -6.16 2.00 -6.16
N GLU A 41 -5.39 0.96 -5.78
CA GLU A 41 -5.89 -0.43 -5.77
C GLU A 41 -7.10 -0.64 -4.83
N ARG A 42 -7.14 0.07 -3.69
CA ARG A 42 -8.28 -0.02 -2.77
C ARG A 42 -9.51 0.64 -3.36
N ALA A 43 -9.34 1.77 -4.04
CA ALA A 43 -10.43 2.44 -4.76
C ALA A 43 -11.01 1.55 -5.86
N GLU A 44 -10.17 0.83 -6.63
CA GLU A 44 -10.61 -0.16 -7.62
C GLU A 44 -11.44 -1.30 -6.99
N LYS A 45 -11.15 -1.67 -5.73
CA LYS A 45 -11.88 -2.69 -4.97
C LYS A 45 -13.11 -2.17 -4.23
N SER A 46 -13.54 -0.93 -4.49
CA SER A 46 -14.65 -0.27 -3.76
C SER A 46 -14.42 -0.19 -2.25
N GLN A 47 -13.16 -0.14 -1.81
CA GLN A 47 -12.77 0.11 -0.42
C GLN A 47 -12.55 1.63 -0.26
N HIS A 48 -13.57 2.32 0.26
CA HIS A 48 -13.65 3.78 0.27
C HIS A 48 -13.18 4.41 1.60
N SER A 49 -13.13 3.66 2.69
CA SER A 49 -12.63 4.15 3.97
C SER A 49 -11.11 4.04 4.05
N ALA A 50 -10.48 5.05 4.64
CA ALA A 50 -9.04 5.03 4.94
C ALA A 50 -8.64 3.85 5.85
N LEU A 51 -9.60 3.31 6.61
CA LEU A 51 -9.42 2.20 7.55
C LEU A 51 -9.90 0.84 6.99
N ASP A 52 -10.37 0.80 5.74
CA ASP A 52 -10.70 -0.47 5.10
C ASP A 52 -9.44 -1.35 4.96
N ASP A 53 -9.66 -2.67 4.88
CA ASP A 53 -8.60 -3.67 4.71
C ASP A 53 -7.58 -3.72 5.86
N ILE A 54 -8.00 -3.33 7.07
CA ILE A 54 -7.28 -3.61 8.32
C ILE A 54 -7.81 -4.94 8.90
N PRO A 55 -7.02 -6.03 8.88
CA PRO A 55 -7.51 -7.32 9.37
C PRO A 55 -7.86 -7.29 10.86
N LEU A 56 -9.02 -7.87 11.20
CA LEU A 56 -9.51 -7.95 12.58
C LEU A 56 -8.70 -8.93 13.44
N ASN A 57 -8.03 -9.90 12.82
CA ASN A 57 -7.20 -10.92 13.47
C ASN A 57 -5.77 -10.45 13.77
N LEU A 58 -5.43 -9.18 13.51
CA LEU A 58 -4.14 -8.64 13.92
C LEU A 58 -4.05 -8.49 15.45
N PRO A 59 -2.92 -8.86 16.08
CA PRO A 59 -2.65 -8.54 17.47
C PRO A 59 -2.86 -7.06 17.77
N ALA A 60 -3.36 -6.73 18.97
CA ALA A 60 -3.86 -5.40 19.31
C ALA A 60 -2.84 -4.27 18.99
N LEU A 61 -1.56 -4.45 19.34
CA LEU A 61 -0.51 -3.47 19.07
C LEU A 61 -0.23 -3.29 17.57
N MET A 62 -0.19 -4.38 16.80
CA MET A 62 0.01 -4.31 15.35
C MET A 62 -1.18 -3.64 14.66
N ARG A 63 -2.39 -3.91 15.14
CA ARG A 63 -3.61 -3.29 14.63
C ARG A 63 -3.62 -1.79 14.94
N ALA A 64 -3.31 -1.39 16.17
CA ALA A 64 -3.22 0.01 16.58
C ALA A 64 -2.18 0.76 15.75
N HIS A 65 -0.98 0.19 15.58
CA HIS A 65 0.06 0.78 14.75
C HIS A 65 -0.37 0.95 13.28
N LYS A 66 -1.05 -0.06 12.72
CA LYS A 66 -1.59 0.03 11.35
C LYS A 66 -2.65 1.12 11.23
N ILE A 67 -3.56 1.25 12.21
CA ILE A 67 -4.58 2.31 12.24
C ILE A 67 -3.90 3.68 12.30
N GLN A 68 -2.97 3.91 13.22
CA GLN A 68 -2.22 5.17 13.32
C GLN A 68 -1.53 5.53 12.00
N LYS A 69 -0.87 4.56 11.37
CA LYS A 69 -0.23 4.76 10.06
C LYS A 69 -1.23 5.13 8.95
N ARG A 70 -2.44 4.57 8.96
CA ARG A 70 -3.50 4.94 8.01
C ARG A 70 -4.00 6.36 8.23
N CYS A 71 -4.18 6.75 9.49
CA CYS A 71 -4.61 8.10 9.85
C CYS A 71 -3.57 9.16 9.46
N SER A 72 -2.29 8.93 9.79
CA SER A 72 -1.20 9.84 9.44
C SER A 72 -1.06 10.02 7.92
N ALA A 73 -1.33 8.97 7.13
CA ALA A 73 -1.33 9.05 5.67
C ALA A 73 -2.41 9.96 5.05
N VAL A 74 -3.47 10.31 5.80
CA VAL A 74 -4.49 11.29 5.40
C VAL A 74 -4.34 12.63 6.12
N GLY A 75 -3.21 12.85 6.81
CA GLY A 75 -2.92 14.10 7.53
C GLY A 75 -3.60 14.21 8.91
N PHE A 76 -4.08 13.09 9.47
CA PHE A 76 -4.60 13.04 10.84
C PHE A 76 -3.54 12.43 11.77
N ASP A 77 -2.88 13.28 12.55
CA ASP A 77 -1.87 12.91 13.56
C ASP A 77 -1.87 13.93 14.71
#